data_AF-A0A5B0MA68-F1
#
_entry.id   AF-A0A5B0MA68-F1
#
_cell.length_a   1.000
_cell.length_b   1.000
_cell.length_c   1.000
_cell.angle_alpha   90.00
_cell.angle_beta   90.00
_cell.angle_gamma   90.00
#
_symmetry.space_group_name_H-M   'P 1'
#
loop_
_entity.id
_entity.type
_entity.pdbx_description
1 polymer ?
#
loop_
_entity_poly.entity_id
_entity_poly.type
_entity_poly.pdbx_seq_one_letter_code
_entity_poly.pdbx_strand_id
1 'polypeptide(L)'
;MLTSSIGIQELLLITSILRIALPAVGDQEIASSTDFGALHTGILAIANVVCGSQAWMNNIIPATELERENVARIVPGSNAPFTVFQEQIRDLGLTLESSILTYLRVASQRRARVRFIPVISPTLKQLESTNGMDRVPRLEPFLSFLRDSTNLLEFTVFQTSSLTHRLNNWGRISREEVAEILGEDDEFKAHESDRKLRAKQKVTEAHAKSYARSVAILDMIDMTLCLFWRNASYYLQQSEMDDGSHGVSSEGMSTLPRSSSSLLGGLGKSNFDLLSGKRSANKDNANLFGTTNQNTINNSLMGNRSLNNKNGNDLDINLLKEECLEFLRPTFVKLPNIDLASGGFTKESIRTRKNYMEILIRSISSLLFTS
;
A
#
# COMPACT_ATOMS: atom_id res chain seq x y z
N MET A 1 -1.29 -14.21 -10.45
CA MET A 1 -1.93 -14.68 -9.20
C MET A 1 -2.90 -13.62 -8.66
N LEU A 2 -2.57 -12.33 -8.70
CA LEU A 2 -3.53 -11.25 -8.46
C LEU A 2 -4.32 -10.93 -9.73
N THR A 3 -5.25 -11.80 -10.10
CA THR A 3 -6.12 -11.61 -11.28
C THR A 3 -7.59 -11.56 -10.91
N SER A 4 -7.96 -11.86 -9.67
CA SER A 4 -9.35 -11.85 -9.19
C SER A 4 -9.40 -11.29 -7.76
N SER A 5 -10.57 -10.80 -7.37
CA SER A 5 -10.87 -10.39 -5.98
C SER A 5 -10.66 -11.52 -4.98
N ILE A 6 -11.02 -12.75 -5.35
CA ILE A 6 -10.85 -13.97 -4.54
C ILE A 6 -9.36 -14.18 -4.21
N GLY A 7 -8.48 -14.08 -5.20
CA GLY A 7 -7.03 -14.23 -4.97
C GLY A 7 -6.46 -13.16 -4.02
N ILE A 8 -7.00 -11.93 -4.06
CA ILE A 8 -6.61 -10.87 -3.12
C ILE A 8 -7.07 -11.23 -1.70
N GLN A 9 -8.29 -11.75 -1.53
CA GLN A 9 -8.83 -12.18 -0.24
C GLN A 9 -8.05 -13.36 0.37
N GLU A 10 -7.68 -14.35 -0.46
CA GLU A 10 -6.85 -15.48 -0.03
C GLU A 10 -5.49 -14.99 0.48
N LEU A 11 -4.84 -14.10 -0.27
CA LEU A 11 -3.56 -13.54 0.12
C LEU A 11 -3.67 -12.68 1.40
N LEU A 12 -4.76 -11.93 1.55
CA LEU A 12 -5.08 -11.20 2.78
C LEU A 12 -5.17 -12.13 3.99
N LEU A 13 -5.85 -13.26 3.84
CA LEU A 13 -5.96 -14.28 4.88
C LEU A 13 -4.60 -14.87 5.23
N ILE A 14 -3.83 -15.30 4.22
CA ILE A 14 -2.49 -15.86 4.40
C ILE A 14 -1.58 -14.86 5.14
N THR A 15 -1.53 -13.61 4.67
CA THR A 15 -0.71 -12.56 5.28
C THR A 15 -1.12 -12.29 6.73
N SER A 16 -2.43 -12.31 7.02
CA SER A 16 -2.96 -12.10 8.37
C SER A 16 -2.58 -13.24 9.32
N ILE A 17 -2.70 -14.50 8.89
CA ILE A 17 -2.29 -15.68 9.67
C ILE A 17 -0.79 -15.63 9.93
N LEU A 18 0.00 -15.40 8.88
CA LEU A 18 1.45 -15.34 8.99
C LEU A 18 1.88 -14.22 9.93
N ARG A 19 1.25 -13.04 9.89
CA ARG A 19 1.53 -11.95 10.82
C ARG A 19 1.33 -12.34 12.28
N ILE A 20 0.30 -13.12 12.59
CA ILE A 20 0.00 -13.58 13.95
C ILE A 20 0.99 -14.66 14.40
N ALA A 21 1.34 -15.59 13.51
CA ALA A 21 2.29 -16.67 13.80
C ALA A 21 3.74 -16.15 13.91
N LEU A 22 4.06 -15.10 13.16
CA LEU A 22 5.43 -14.62 12.96
C LEU A 22 6.21 -14.41 14.26
N PRO A 23 5.68 -13.80 15.35
CA PRO A 23 6.43 -13.64 16.59
C PRO A 23 6.92 -14.96 17.23
N ALA A 24 6.26 -16.10 16.98
CA ALA A 24 6.58 -17.40 17.57
C ALA A 24 7.67 -18.20 16.79
N VAL A 25 7.97 -17.84 15.55
CA VAL A 25 8.81 -18.63 14.63
C VAL A 25 10.32 -18.53 14.95
N GLY A 26 11.20 -19.47 14.61
CA GLY A 26 12.65 -19.25 14.79
C GLY A 26 13.23 -18.22 13.79
N ASP A 27 14.25 -17.44 14.14
CA ASP A 27 14.98 -16.63 13.13
C ASP A 27 15.62 -17.53 12.06
N GLN A 28 16.14 -18.68 12.49
CA GLN A 28 16.66 -19.74 11.63
C GLN A 28 15.58 -20.30 10.69
N GLU A 29 14.35 -20.44 11.17
CA GLU A 29 13.23 -20.97 10.39
C GLU A 29 12.83 -19.98 9.28
N ILE A 30 12.80 -18.67 9.58
CA ILE A 30 12.57 -17.62 8.57
C ILE A 30 13.67 -17.62 7.49
N ALA A 31 14.93 -17.75 7.90
CA ALA A 31 16.08 -17.70 6.99
C ALA A 31 16.29 -18.99 6.20
N SER A 32 15.68 -20.09 6.63
CA SER A 32 15.79 -21.41 6.01
C SER A 32 14.77 -21.63 4.88
N SER A 33 14.99 -22.67 4.07
CA SER A 33 14.02 -23.15 3.08
C SER A 33 12.92 -24.03 3.68
N THR A 34 12.57 -23.84 4.95
CA THR A 34 11.43 -24.52 5.59
C THR A 34 10.11 -23.97 5.04
N ASP A 35 9.00 -24.64 5.36
CA ASP A 35 7.66 -24.23 4.93
C ASP A 35 7.37 -22.77 5.31
N PHE A 36 7.72 -22.34 6.54
CA PHE A 36 7.52 -20.96 6.95
C PHE A 36 8.47 -19.98 6.24
N GLY A 37 9.74 -20.32 6.07
CA GLY A 37 10.69 -19.48 5.35
C GLY A 37 10.32 -19.30 3.86
N ALA A 38 9.77 -20.35 3.24
CA ALA A 38 9.22 -20.29 1.88
C ALA A 38 8.00 -19.35 1.80
N LEU A 39 7.08 -19.44 2.77
CA LEU A 39 5.93 -18.53 2.87
C LEU A 39 6.38 -17.08 3.12
N HIS A 40 7.33 -16.85 4.02
CA HIS A 40 7.91 -15.54 4.28
C HIS A 40 8.48 -14.93 2.99
N THR A 41 9.30 -15.70 2.27
CA THR A 41 9.89 -15.25 1.01
C THR A 41 8.83 -15.01 -0.06
N GLY A 42 7.77 -15.82 -0.10
CA GLY A 42 6.60 -15.61 -0.93
C GLY A 42 5.93 -14.26 -0.65
N ILE A 43 5.72 -13.91 0.63
CA ILE A 43 5.18 -12.60 1.01
C ILE A 43 6.13 -11.46 0.62
N LEU A 44 7.44 -11.60 0.78
CA LEU A 44 8.39 -10.58 0.32
C LEU A 44 8.31 -10.37 -1.21
N ALA A 45 8.21 -11.45 -1.97
CA ALA A 45 8.06 -11.38 -3.43
C ALA A 45 6.75 -10.71 -3.84
N ILE A 46 5.66 -11.03 -3.15
CA ILE A 46 4.35 -10.42 -3.36
C ILE A 46 4.37 -8.95 -2.97
N ALA A 47 5.04 -8.58 -1.88
CA ALA A 47 5.18 -7.19 -1.46
C ALA A 47 5.85 -6.33 -2.54
N ASN A 48 6.85 -6.86 -3.25
CA ASN A 48 7.46 -6.13 -4.37
C ASN A 48 6.48 -5.85 -5.53
N VAL A 49 5.49 -6.71 -5.72
CA VAL A 49 4.43 -6.50 -6.74
C VAL A 49 3.38 -5.53 -6.22
N VAL A 50 2.84 -5.82 -5.03
CA VAL A 50 1.69 -5.10 -4.45
C VAL A 50 2.09 -3.72 -3.98
N CYS A 51 3.20 -3.62 -3.26
CA CYS A 51 3.78 -2.37 -2.77
C CYS A 51 4.83 -1.81 -3.75
N GLY A 52 4.76 -2.14 -5.04
CA GLY A 52 5.65 -1.59 -6.07
C GLY A 52 4.94 -0.63 -7.01
N SER A 53 3.76 -1.02 -7.52
CA SER A 53 2.95 -0.18 -8.39
C SER A 53 1.49 -0.50 -8.20
N GLN A 54 0.62 0.51 -8.18
CA GLN A 54 -0.84 0.32 -8.15
C GLN A 54 -1.40 -0.31 -9.44
N ALA A 55 -0.59 -0.46 -10.50
CA ALA A 55 -1.03 -0.95 -11.80
C ALA A 55 -1.62 -2.37 -11.78
N TRP A 56 -1.25 -3.20 -10.80
CA TRP A 56 -1.77 -4.56 -10.68
C TRP A 56 -3.28 -4.59 -10.44
N MET A 57 -3.85 -3.57 -9.80
CA MET A 57 -5.30 -3.49 -9.52
C MET A 57 -6.12 -3.40 -10.81
N ASN A 58 -5.56 -2.82 -11.88
CA ASN A 58 -6.21 -2.70 -13.18
C ASN A 58 -6.30 -4.04 -13.92
N ASN A 59 -5.55 -5.06 -13.49
CA ASN A 59 -5.56 -6.39 -14.10
C ASN A 59 -6.55 -7.35 -13.41
N ILE A 60 -7.30 -6.86 -12.40
CA ILE A 60 -8.27 -7.68 -11.68
C ILE A 60 -9.56 -7.78 -12.49
N ILE A 61 -9.95 -9.01 -12.79
CA ILE A 61 -11.20 -9.33 -13.49
C ILE A 61 -12.28 -9.77 -12.48
N PRO A 62 -13.56 -9.46 -12.76
CA PRO A 62 -14.67 -9.90 -11.92
C PRO A 62 -14.78 -11.44 -11.94
N ALA A 63 -14.84 -12.07 -10.77
CA ALA A 63 -14.94 -13.51 -10.63
C ALA A 63 -16.40 -13.97 -10.42
N THR A 64 -17.19 -13.17 -9.70
CA THR A 64 -18.58 -13.49 -9.37
C THR A 64 -19.58 -12.80 -10.32
N GLU A 65 -20.82 -13.29 -10.39
CA GLU A 65 -21.88 -12.65 -11.17
C GLU A 65 -22.15 -11.23 -10.66
N LEU A 66 -22.22 -11.06 -9.34
CA LEU A 66 -22.40 -9.75 -8.71
C LEU A 66 -21.28 -8.77 -9.08
N GLU A 67 -20.02 -9.23 -9.13
CA GLU A 67 -18.91 -8.39 -9.57
C GLU A 67 -19.04 -8.00 -11.04
N ARG A 68 -19.51 -8.92 -11.90
CA ARG A 68 -19.77 -8.61 -13.33
C ARG A 68 -20.85 -7.54 -13.47
N GLU A 69 -21.93 -7.63 -12.70
CA GLU A 69 -22.96 -6.58 -12.64
C GLU A 69 -22.38 -5.23 -12.18
N ASN A 70 -21.52 -5.26 -11.15
CA ASN A 70 -20.88 -4.06 -10.60
C ASN A 70 -19.87 -3.39 -11.54
N VAL A 71 -19.41 -4.06 -12.61
CA VAL A 71 -18.57 -3.45 -13.64
C VAL A 71 -19.36 -2.42 -14.46
N ALA A 72 -20.65 -2.67 -14.71
CA ALA A 72 -21.49 -1.73 -15.46
C ALA A 72 -22.01 -0.56 -14.61
N ARG A 73 -21.97 -0.69 -13.28
CA ARG A 73 -22.55 0.29 -12.35
C ARG A 73 -21.53 1.33 -11.93
N ILE A 74 -21.84 2.61 -12.15
CA ILE A 74 -21.04 3.74 -11.63
C ILE A 74 -21.30 3.94 -10.13
N VAL A 75 -20.27 4.30 -9.38
CA VAL A 75 -20.39 4.63 -7.95
C VAL A 75 -21.30 5.86 -7.79
N PRO A 76 -22.48 5.73 -7.16
CA PRO A 76 -23.40 6.85 -7.02
C PRO A 76 -22.78 7.99 -6.19
N GLY A 77 -22.96 9.23 -6.66
CA GLY A 77 -22.46 10.43 -5.98
C GLY A 77 -20.93 10.57 -5.90
N SER A 78 -20.17 9.73 -6.60
CA SER A 78 -18.73 9.90 -6.77
C SER A 78 -18.46 10.88 -7.90
N ASN A 79 -17.65 11.91 -7.64
CA ASN A 79 -17.16 12.82 -8.69
C ASN A 79 -16.18 12.14 -9.66
N ALA A 80 -15.67 10.96 -9.32
CA ALA A 80 -14.80 10.18 -10.18
C ALA A 80 -15.61 9.10 -10.91
N PRO A 81 -15.32 8.85 -12.21
CA PRO A 81 -16.03 7.89 -13.04
C PRO A 81 -15.62 6.44 -12.74
N PHE A 82 -15.57 6.07 -11.46
CA PHE A 82 -15.28 4.72 -11.04
C PHE A 82 -16.54 3.86 -11.06
N THR A 83 -16.37 2.61 -11.45
CA THR A 83 -17.41 1.59 -11.30
C THR A 83 -17.43 1.09 -9.85
N VAL A 84 -18.55 0.53 -9.42
CA VAL A 84 -18.69 -0.10 -8.10
C VAL A 84 -17.65 -1.20 -7.91
N PHE A 85 -17.37 -1.96 -8.97
CA PHE A 85 -16.33 -2.98 -8.96
C PHE A 85 -14.93 -2.37 -8.76
N GLN A 86 -14.56 -1.32 -9.49
CA GLN A 86 -13.26 -0.66 -9.33
C GLN A 86 -13.05 -0.13 -7.92
N GLU A 87 -14.09 0.47 -7.33
CA GLU A 87 -14.05 0.96 -5.96
C GLU A 87 -13.86 -0.17 -4.94
N GLN A 88 -14.55 -1.31 -5.13
CA GLN A 88 -14.38 -2.51 -4.31
C GLN A 88 -12.96 -3.08 -4.41
N ILE A 89 -12.40 -3.18 -5.62
CA ILE A 89 -11.02 -3.65 -5.82
C ILE A 89 -10.01 -2.70 -5.17
N ARG A 90 -10.23 -1.38 -5.27
CA ARG A 90 -9.37 -0.39 -4.62
C ARG A 90 -9.38 -0.54 -3.10
N ASP A 91 -10.55 -0.70 -2.49
CA ASP A 91 -10.65 -0.90 -1.03
C ASP A 91 -10.00 -2.21 -0.59
N LEU A 92 -10.22 -3.28 -1.36
CA LEU A 92 -9.62 -4.58 -1.09
C LEU A 92 -8.09 -4.54 -1.27
N GLY A 93 -7.61 -3.81 -2.28
CA GLY A 93 -6.21 -3.57 -2.55
C GLY A 93 -5.51 -2.79 -1.44
N LEU A 94 -6.11 -1.68 -0.98
CA LEU A 94 -5.62 -0.91 0.17
C LEU A 94 -5.54 -1.77 1.44
N THR A 95 -6.53 -2.64 1.65
CA THR A 95 -6.54 -3.57 2.78
C THR A 95 -5.37 -4.56 2.67
N LEU A 96 -5.11 -5.09 1.46
CA LEU A 96 -3.99 -5.99 1.21
C LEU A 96 -2.64 -5.32 1.44
N GLU A 97 -2.45 -4.13 0.88
CA GLU A 97 -1.23 -3.33 1.06
C GLU A 97 -0.95 -3.04 2.53
N SER A 98 -1.97 -2.60 3.27
CA SER A 98 -1.87 -2.37 4.71
C SER A 98 -1.50 -3.66 5.48
N SER A 99 -2.10 -4.80 5.12
CA SER A 99 -1.80 -6.09 5.73
C SER A 99 -0.34 -6.53 5.47
N ILE A 100 0.13 -6.40 4.23
CA ILE A 100 1.51 -6.71 3.84
C ILE A 100 2.49 -5.78 4.56
N LEU A 101 2.27 -4.47 4.54
CA LEU A 101 3.14 -3.51 5.24
C LEU A 101 3.19 -3.80 6.74
N THR A 102 2.06 -4.18 7.34
CA THR A 102 2.03 -4.59 8.75
C THR A 102 2.85 -5.87 8.97
N TYR A 103 2.72 -6.87 8.10
CA TYR A 103 3.54 -8.08 8.16
C TYR A 103 5.04 -7.75 8.08
N LEU A 104 5.45 -6.95 7.09
CA LEU A 104 6.84 -6.51 6.91
C LEU A 104 7.36 -5.75 8.13
N ARG A 105 6.52 -4.88 8.71
CA ARG A 105 6.85 -4.16 9.94
C ARG A 105 7.12 -5.13 11.10
N VAL A 106 6.27 -6.12 11.32
CA VAL A 106 6.47 -7.13 12.38
C VAL A 106 7.71 -7.98 12.10
N ALA A 107 7.91 -8.40 10.85
CA ALA A 107 9.11 -9.14 10.42
C ALA A 107 10.40 -8.37 10.70
N SER A 108 10.38 -7.06 10.48
CA SER A 108 11.53 -6.19 10.75
C SER A 108 11.76 -5.89 12.25
N GLN A 109 10.81 -6.25 13.13
CA GLN A 109 10.77 -5.87 14.56
C GLN A 109 10.89 -7.06 15.53
N ARG A 110 11.17 -8.26 15.03
CA ARG A 110 10.92 -9.51 15.77
C ARG A 110 11.51 -9.61 17.17
N ARG A 111 12.63 -8.94 17.50
CA ARG A 111 13.17 -8.96 18.88
C ARG A 111 13.78 -7.61 19.28
N ALA A 112 13.33 -7.09 20.43
CA ALA A 112 13.79 -5.81 21.01
C ALA A 112 15.28 -5.73 21.38
N ARG A 113 16.05 -6.81 21.16
CA ARG A 113 17.48 -6.92 21.48
C ARG A 113 18.32 -7.49 20.34
N VAL A 114 17.72 -7.81 19.19
CA VAL A 114 18.41 -8.48 18.07
C VAL A 114 18.31 -7.57 16.86
N ARG A 115 19.48 -7.36 16.25
CA ARG A 115 19.75 -6.72 14.95
C ARG A 115 18.52 -6.65 14.03
N PHE A 116 18.24 -5.46 13.48
CA PHE A 116 17.23 -5.28 12.44
C PHE A 116 17.43 -6.30 11.31
N ILE A 117 16.34 -6.94 10.89
CA ILE A 117 16.33 -7.87 9.76
C ILE A 117 15.77 -7.11 8.55
N PRO A 118 16.56 -6.91 7.47
CA PRO A 118 16.07 -6.24 6.28
C PRO A 118 14.99 -7.10 5.62
N VAL A 119 13.84 -6.48 5.42
CA VAL A 119 12.67 -7.09 4.75
C VAL A 119 12.57 -6.66 3.29
N ILE A 120 13.44 -5.75 2.87
CA ILE A 120 13.60 -5.29 1.49
C ILE A 120 14.90 -5.90 0.95
N SER A 121 15.01 -7.24 1.03
CA SER A 121 16.14 -7.97 0.47
C SER A 121 15.81 -8.49 -0.93
N PRO A 122 16.83 -8.75 -1.77
CA PRO A 122 16.63 -9.40 -3.04
C PRO A 122 15.83 -10.70 -2.87
N THR A 123 14.78 -10.89 -3.67
CA THR A 123 13.97 -12.12 -3.62
C THR A 123 14.81 -13.36 -3.95
N LEU A 124 14.37 -14.56 -3.54
CA LEU A 124 15.04 -15.85 -3.83
C LEU A 124 15.48 -16.00 -5.30
N LYS A 125 14.72 -15.47 -6.26
CA LYS A 125 15.10 -15.47 -7.69
C LYS A 125 16.36 -14.67 -8.00
N GLN A 126 16.64 -13.60 -7.24
CA GLN A 126 17.89 -12.84 -7.34
C GLN A 126 19.06 -13.56 -6.65
N LEU A 127 18.78 -14.44 -5.67
CA LEU A 127 19.79 -15.35 -5.12
C LEU A 127 20.16 -16.46 -6.11
N GLU A 128 19.18 -16.95 -6.89
CA GLU A 128 19.38 -18.04 -7.86
C GLU A 128 20.00 -17.55 -9.19
N SER A 129 19.82 -16.29 -9.58
CA SER A 129 20.13 -15.84 -10.95
C SER A 129 21.58 -15.48 -11.25
N THR A 130 22.47 -15.28 -10.28
CA THR A 130 23.85 -14.87 -10.59
C THR A 130 24.84 -15.32 -9.53
N ASN A 131 26.00 -15.79 -9.99
CA ASN A 131 27.18 -16.20 -9.23
C ASN A 131 27.67 -15.13 -8.22
N GLY A 132 26.95 -14.94 -7.11
CA GLY A 132 27.39 -14.19 -5.93
C GLY A 132 27.49 -12.66 -6.06
N MET A 133 27.19 -12.05 -7.21
CA MET A 133 27.81 -10.76 -7.54
C MET A 133 26.92 -9.51 -7.60
N ASP A 134 25.64 -9.50 -7.21
CA ASP A 134 24.95 -8.22 -6.97
C ASP A 134 23.74 -8.37 -6.03
N ARG A 135 23.98 -8.18 -4.72
CA ARG A 135 22.97 -8.25 -3.64
C ARG A 135 22.31 -6.90 -3.36
N VAL A 136 22.24 -6.03 -4.36
CA VAL A 136 21.74 -4.67 -4.16
C VAL A 136 20.22 -4.71 -3.93
N PRO A 137 19.71 -4.23 -2.78
CA PRO A 137 18.28 -4.15 -2.54
C PRO A 137 17.66 -3.17 -3.52
N ARG A 138 16.61 -3.61 -4.24
CA ARG A 138 15.81 -2.70 -5.05
C ARG A 138 14.86 -1.95 -4.13
N LEU A 139 15.21 -0.70 -3.81
CA LEU A 139 14.35 0.20 -3.03
C LEU A 139 13.25 0.84 -3.90
N GLU A 140 13.38 0.78 -5.23
CA GLU A 140 12.44 1.30 -6.22
C GLU A 140 10.96 0.98 -5.96
N PRO A 141 10.56 -0.27 -5.58
CA PRO A 141 9.15 -0.56 -5.30
C PRO A 141 8.58 0.30 -4.18
N PHE A 142 9.32 0.45 -3.07
CA PHE A 142 8.90 1.26 -1.92
C PHE A 142 8.78 2.74 -2.28
N LEU A 143 9.72 3.23 -3.08
CA LEU A 143 9.73 4.62 -3.56
C LEU A 143 8.53 4.90 -4.47
N SER A 144 8.26 4.00 -5.42
CA SER A 144 7.09 4.06 -6.29
C SER A 144 5.79 3.99 -5.49
N PHE A 145 5.71 3.10 -4.50
CA PHE A 145 4.56 3.01 -3.60
C PHE A 145 4.35 4.26 -2.75
N LEU A 146 5.41 4.88 -2.23
CA LEU A 146 5.30 6.14 -1.48
C LEU A 146 4.72 7.25 -2.35
N ARG A 147 5.22 7.38 -3.59
CA ARG A 147 4.71 8.35 -4.56
C ARG A 147 3.23 8.09 -4.87
N ASP A 148 2.89 6.85 -5.23
CA ASP A 148 1.54 6.46 -5.61
C ASP A 148 0.56 6.63 -4.44
N SER A 149 0.95 6.25 -3.23
CA SER A 149 0.17 6.45 -2.00
C SER A 149 -0.02 7.93 -1.67
N THR A 150 0.99 8.76 -1.89
CA THR A 150 0.88 10.22 -1.67
C THR A 150 -0.09 10.87 -2.65
N ASN A 151 -0.07 10.45 -3.91
CA ASN A 151 -1.03 10.89 -4.92
C ASN A 151 -2.46 10.42 -4.56
N LEU A 152 -2.60 9.17 -4.13
CA LEU A 152 -3.88 8.63 -3.70
C LEU A 152 -4.43 9.31 -2.44
N LEU A 153 -3.56 9.69 -1.51
CA LEU A 153 -3.93 10.45 -0.32
C LEU A 153 -4.49 11.82 -0.70
N GLU A 154 -3.77 12.58 -1.54
CA GLU A 154 -4.22 13.89 -2.02
C GLU A 154 -5.59 13.79 -2.68
N PHE A 155 -5.75 12.82 -3.59
CA PHE A 155 -7.04 12.55 -4.24
C PHE A 155 -8.15 12.26 -3.23
N THR A 156 -7.90 11.39 -2.25
CA THR A 156 -8.92 10.99 -1.26
C THR A 156 -9.24 12.12 -0.28
N VAL A 157 -8.27 12.96 0.09
CA VAL A 157 -8.48 14.17 0.89
C VAL A 157 -9.35 15.17 0.12
N PHE A 158 -9.07 15.36 -1.16
CA PHE A 158 -9.90 16.20 -2.04
C PHE A 158 -11.34 15.67 -2.14
N GLN A 159 -11.53 14.36 -2.32
CA GLN A 159 -12.87 13.74 -2.31
C GLN A 159 -13.60 13.99 -0.98
N THR A 160 -12.92 13.82 0.15
CA THR A 160 -13.49 14.05 1.48
C THR A 160 -13.90 15.51 1.67
N SER A 161 -13.06 16.45 1.22
CA SER A 161 -13.36 17.89 1.22
C SER A 161 -14.59 18.22 0.37
N SER A 162 -14.69 17.66 -0.83
CA SER A 162 -15.84 17.84 -1.71
C SER A 162 -17.14 17.33 -1.08
N LEU A 163 -17.11 16.14 -0.46
CA LEU A 163 -18.26 15.57 0.25
C LEU A 163 -18.63 16.41 1.49
N THR A 164 -17.64 16.93 2.21
CA THR A 164 -17.86 17.86 3.34
C THR A 164 -18.58 19.13 2.88
N HIS A 165 -18.12 19.73 1.77
CA HIS A 165 -18.77 20.88 1.17
C HIS A 165 -20.22 20.58 0.75
N ARG A 166 -20.46 19.42 0.14
CA ARG A 166 -21.81 18.96 -0.24
C ARG A 166 -22.73 18.80 0.97
N LEU A 167 -22.23 18.22 2.06
CA LEU A 167 -22.98 18.07 3.31
C LEU A 167 -23.28 19.41 3.99
N ASN A 168 -22.34 20.35 3.97
CA ASN A 168 -22.55 21.69 4.54
C ASN A 168 -23.57 22.52 3.75
N ASN A 169 -23.69 22.27 2.44
CA ASN A 169 -24.65 22.93 1.56
C ASN A 169 -25.92 22.09 1.31
N TRP A 170 -26.18 21.07 2.14
CA TRP A 170 -27.28 20.11 1.91
C TRP A 170 -28.65 20.78 1.74
N GLY A 171 -28.90 21.89 2.43
CA GLY A 171 -30.17 22.64 2.29
C GLY A 171 -30.42 23.22 0.90
N ARG A 172 -29.38 23.33 0.05
CA ARG A 172 -29.43 23.89 -1.30
C ARG A 172 -29.30 22.83 -2.39
N ILE A 173 -29.27 21.54 -2.03
CA ILE A 173 -29.09 20.45 -3.00
C ILE A 173 -30.28 20.39 -3.98
N SER A 174 -29.98 20.33 -5.27
CA SER A 174 -30.98 20.28 -6.34
C SER A 174 -31.63 18.90 -6.43
N ARG A 175 -32.78 18.81 -7.11
CA ARG A 175 -33.47 17.53 -7.30
C ARG A 175 -32.66 16.60 -8.22
N GLU A 176 -31.94 17.18 -9.16
CA GLU A 176 -31.05 16.49 -10.10
C GLU A 176 -29.85 15.92 -9.35
N GLU A 177 -29.23 16.68 -8.44
CA GLU A 177 -28.15 16.18 -7.57
C GLU A 177 -28.62 15.05 -6.64
N VAL A 178 -29.87 15.11 -6.14
CA VAL A 178 -30.45 14.02 -5.36
C VAL A 178 -30.65 12.78 -6.23
N ALA A 179 -31.14 12.93 -7.47
CA ALA A 179 -31.28 11.83 -8.41
C ALA A 179 -29.92 11.20 -8.76
N GLU A 180 -28.90 12.02 -8.97
CA GLU A 180 -27.51 11.59 -9.21
C GLU A 180 -26.95 10.75 -8.06
N ILE A 181 -27.15 11.16 -6.80
CA ILE A 181 -26.69 10.38 -5.63
C ILE A 181 -27.42 9.04 -5.51
N LEU A 182 -28.73 9.04 -5.78
CA LEU A 182 -29.54 7.85 -5.59
C LEU A 182 -29.32 6.83 -6.72
N GLY A 183 -29.02 7.29 -7.93
CA GLY A 183 -28.95 6.49 -9.15
C GLY A 183 -30.33 6.15 -9.70
N GLU A 184 -30.35 5.44 -10.83
CA GLU A 184 -31.58 5.07 -11.56
C GLU A 184 -32.45 4.06 -10.79
N ASP A 185 -31.86 3.27 -9.87
CA ASP A 185 -32.55 2.19 -9.16
C ASP A 185 -33.58 2.68 -8.12
N ASP A 186 -33.52 3.95 -7.70
CA ASP A 186 -34.35 4.53 -6.63
C ASP A 186 -35.54 5.36 -7.17
N GLU A 187 -35.88 5.21 -8.47
CA GLU A 187 -36.90 6.03 -9.15
C GLU A 187 -38.36 5.76 -8.71
N PHE A 188 -38.62 4.65 -8.03
CA PHE A 188 -40.00 4.23 -7.77
C PHE A 188 -40.55 4.68 -6.39
N LYS A 189 -41.45 5.67 -6.44
CA LYS A 189 -42.54 5.96 -5.48
C LYS A 189 -42.24 6.62 -4.12
N ALA A 190 -40.98 6.91 -3.78
CA ALA A 190 -40.69 7.59 -2.50
C ALA A 190 -41.04 9.10 -2.53
N HIS A 191 -41.55 9.65 -1.42
CA HIS A 191 -41.73 11.08 -1.27
C HIS A 191 -40.39 11.82 -1.37
N GLU A 192 -40.40 13.06 -1.87
CA GLU A 192 -39.18 13.86 -2.07
C GLU A 192 -38.37 14.05 -0.76
N SER A 193 -39.05 14.12 0.39
CA SER A 193 -38.40 14.13 1.72
C SER A 193 -37.58 12.87 1.99
N ASP A 194 -38.13 11.70 1.65
CA ASP A 194 -37.51 10.41 1.89
C ASP A 194 -36.33 10.20 0.94
N ARG A 195 -36.46 10.65 -0.31
CA ARG A 195 -35.38 10.67 -1.30
C ARG A 195 -34.21 11.54 -0.82
N LYS A 196 -34.50 12.76 -0.37
CA LYS A 196 -33.49 13.66 0.21
C LYS A 196 -32.83 13.05 1.45
N LEU A 197 -33.58 12.39 2.33
CA LEU A 197 -33.02 11.73 3.51
C LEU A 197 -32.07 10.59 3.12
N ARG A 198 -32.47 9.70 2.21
CA ARG A 198 -31.64 8.60 1.71
C ARG A 198 -30.39 9.09 1.00
N ALA A 199 -30.51 10.15 0.18
CA ALA A 199 -29.36 10.75 -0.48
C ALA A 199 -28.38 11.33 0.54
N LYS A 200 -28.88 11.98 1.60
CA LYS A 200 -28.05 12.51 2.69
C LYS A 200 -27.28 11.38 3.39
N GLN A 201 -27.97 10.26 3.63
CA GLN A 201 -27.35 9.08 4.24
C GLN A 201 -26.24 8.53 3.34
N LYS A 202 -26.49 8.32 2.04
CA LYS A 202 -25.46 7.85 1.08
C LYS A 202 -24.24 8.78 1.05
N VAL A 203 -24.43 10.11 1.02
CA VAL A 203 -23.32 11.08 1.05
C VAL A 203 -22.56 11.04 2.39
N THR A 204 -23.27 10.86 3.50
CA THR A 204 -22.64 10.74 4.84
C THR A 204 -21.80 9.46 4.94
N GLU A 205 -22.31 8.34 4.41
CA GLU A 205 -21.59 7.06 4.35
C GLU A 205 -20.36 7.18 3.43
N ALA A 206 -20.50 7.78 2.25
CA ALA A 206 -19.38 8.04 1.35
C ALA A 206 -18.32 8.95 1.99
N HIS A 207 -18.74 9.98 2.72
CA HIS A 207 -17.85 10.87 3.47
C HIS A 207 -17.06 10.10 4.53
N ALA A 208 -17.75 9.32 5.37
CA ALA A 208 -17.11 8.51 6.40
C ALA A 208 -16.12 7.49 5.80
N LYS A 209 -16.49 6.85 4.69
CA LYS A 209 -15.64 5.91 3.96
C LYS A 209 -14.40 6.58 3.39
N SER A 210 -14.57 7.74 2.74
CA SER A 210 -13.46 8.52 2.18
C SER A 210 -12.49 9.00 3.27
N TYR A 211 -13.00 9.48 4.40
CA TYR A 211 -12.18 9.87 5.54
C TYR A 211 -11.39 8.67 6.11
N ALA A 212 -12.05 7.53 6.34
CA ALA A 212 -11.40 6.32 6.82
C ALA A 212 -10.29 5.86 5.86
N ARG A 213 -10.51 6.00 4.54
CA ARG A 213 -9.51 5.69 3.51
C ARG A 213 -8.31 6.64 3.59
N SER A 214 -8.53 7.94 3.74
CA SER A 214 -7.42 8.91 3.93
C SER A 214 -6.57 8.56 5.15
N VAL A 215 -7.19 8.16 6.26
CA VAL A 215 -6.48 7.71 7.47
C VAL A 215 -5.66 6.45 7.19
N ALA A 216 -6.23 5.45 6.53
CA ALA A 216 -5.53 4.21 6.18
C ALA A 216 -4.32 4.47 5.27
N ILE A 217 -4.46 5.34 4.26
CA ILE A 217 -3.36 5.68 3.35
C ILE A 217 -2.24 6.42 4.09
N LEU A 218 -2.57 7.35 5.00
CA LEU A 218 -1.56 8.01 5.84
C LEU A 218 -0.79 6.99 6.70
N ASP A 219 -1.49 6.04 7.31
CA ASP A 219 -0.84 5.00 8.13
C ASP A 219 0.06 4.09 7.28
N MET A 220 -0.32 3.81 6.03
CA MET A 220 0.56 3.10 5.07
C MET A 220 1.79 3.92 4.71
N ILE A 221 1.66 5.22 4.42
CA ILE A 221 2.80 6.11 4.15
C ILE A 221 3.74 6.12 5.35
N ASP A 222 3.22 6.24 6.57
CA ASP A 222 4.00 6.22 7.80
C ASP A 222 4.78 4.90 7.95
N MET A 223 4.11 3.76 7.71
CA MET A 223 4.76 2.43 7.75
C MET A 223 5.84 2.28 6.69
N THR A 224 5.58 2.73 5.47
CA THR A 224 6.52 2.63 4.36
C THR A 224 7.74 3.53 4.58
N LEU A 225 7.57 4.76 5.07
CA LEU A 225 8.70 5.63 5.43
C LEU A 225 9.55 5.01 6.56
N CYS A 226 8.91 4.40 7.56
CA CYS A 226 9.63 3.70 8.62
C CYS A 226 10.43 2.51 8.08
N LEU A 227 9.79 1.66 7.27
CA LEU A 227 10.44 0.50 6.68
C LEU A 227 11.59 0.94 5.79
N PHE A 228 11.38 1.95 4.94
CA PHE A 228 12.41 2.52 4.08
C PHE A 228 13.60 2.99 4.90
N TRP A 229 13.38 3.86 5.89
CA TRP A 229 14.46 4.41 6.72
C TRP A 229 15.29 3.29 7.37
N ARG A 230 14.64 2.26 7.92
CA ARG A 230 15.35 1.17 8.59
C ARG A 230 16.19 0.33 7.62
N ASN A 231 15.62 -0.01 6.47
CA ASN A 231 16.37 -0.78 5.46
C ASN A 231 17.53 0.06 4.91
N ALA A 232 17.29 1.32 4.53
CA ALA A 232 18.36 2.21 4.05
C ALA A 232 19.48 2.35 5.10
N SER A 233 19.12 2.55 6.37
CA SER A 233 20.11 2.66 7.46
C SER A 233 20.94 1.39 7.59
N TYR A 234 20.30 0.22 7.52
CA TYR A 234 20.98 -1.06 7.59
C TYR A 234 21.99 -1.24 6.47
N TYR A 235 21.61 -0.99 5.21
CA TYR A 235 22.49 -1.18 4.06
C TYR A 235 23.65 -0.17 4.04
N LEU A 236 23.39 1.09 4.40
CA LEU A 236 24.44 2.10 4.45
C LEU A 236 25.47 1.82 5.55
N GLN A 237 25.02 1.39 6.73
CA GLN A 237 25.93 1.01 7.83
C GLN A 237 26.76 -0.23 7.51
N GLN A 238 26.24 -1.19 6.73
CA GLN A 238 27.01 -2.37 6.35
C GLN A 238 28.20 -2.01 5.45
N SER A 239 28.03 -1.05 4.54
CA SER A 239 29.13 -0.65 3.66
C SER A 239 30.28 0.02 4.39
N GLU A 240 29.99 0.85 5.40
CA GLU A 240 31.04 1.53 6.17
C GLU A 240 31.94 0.53 6.93
N MET A 241 31.41 -0.65 7.29
CA MET A 241 32.17 -1.69 7.97
C MET A 241 33.08 -2.49 7.03
N ASP A 242 32.68 -2.68 5.77
CA ASP A 242 33.49 -3.44 4.80
C ASP A 242 34.73 -2.63 4.34
N ASP A 243 34.64 -1.30 4.28
CA ASP A 243 35.78 -0.42 3.96
C ASP A 243 36.76 -0.25 5.15
N GLY A 244 36.34 -0.60 6.36
CA GLY A 244 37.00 -0.23 7.62
C GLY A 244 37.66 -1.37 8.39
N SER A 245 38.39 -2.29 7.74
CA SER A 245 39.08 -3.44 8.36
C SER A 245 40.21 -3.13 9.37
N HIS A 246 40.06 -2.10 10.23
CA HIS A 246 40.76 -1.97 11.50
C HIS A 246 39.79 -1.57 12.63
N GLY A 247 39.66 -2.48 13.61
CA GLY A 247 38.53 -2.58 14.53
C GLY A 247 38.25 -1.35 15.41
N VAL A 248 36.98 -0.95 15.43
CA VAL A 248 36.38 -0.13 16.48
C VAL A 248 34.98 -0.69 16.80
N SER A 249 34.68 -0.76 18.09
CA SER A 249 33.47 -1.34 18.68
C SER A 249 32.19 -0.61 18.26
N SER A 250 31.26 -1.36 17.67
CA SER A 250 29.92 -0.94 17.26
C SER A 250 28.98 -0.82 18.48
N GLU A 251 28.87 0.38 19.04
CA GLU A 251 27.79 0.72 19.99
C GLU A 251 27.18 2.08 19.62
N GLY A 252 26.00 2.06 18.97
CA GLY A 252 25.19 3.27 18.80
C GLY A 252 24.27 3.28 17.58
N MET A 253 23.31 2.35 17.46
CA MET A 253 22.19 2.61 16.54
C MET A 253 21.39 3.80 17.10
N SER A 254 21.26 4.87 16.32
CA SER A 254 20.40 6.00 16.65
C SER A 254 18.94 5.52 16.77
N THR A 255 18.40 5.56 17.98
CA THR A 255 17.01 5.16 18.22
C THR A 255 16.08 6.26 17.71
N LEU A 256 15.35 6.01 16.63
CA LEU A 256 14.24 6.88 16.24
C LEU A 256 13.21 7.00 17.37
N PRO A 257 12.45 8.11 17.42
CA PRO A 257 11.25 8.19 18.25
C PRO A 257 10.31 7.03 17.90
N ARG A 258 9.91 6.26 18.92
CA ARG A 258 8.91 5.18 18.79
C ARG A 258 7.66 5.76 18.11
N SER A 259 7.27 5.23 16.95
CA SER A 259 6.04 5.61 16.27
C SER A 259 4.86 5.54 17.24
N SER A 260 4.14 6.65 17.40
CA SER A 260 2.96 6.82 18.25
C SER A 260 1.72 6.10 17.70
N SER A 261 1.88 4.94 17.08
CA SER A 261 0.79 4.10 16.59
C SER A 261 0.24 3.23 17.73
N SER A 262 -0.34 3.86 18.76
CA SER A 262 -1.16 3.20 19.78
C SER A 262 -2.65 3.54 19.65
N LEU A 263 -3.08 4.10 18.51
CA LEU A 263 -4.48 4.42 18.21
C LEU A 263 -5.22 3.33 17.42
N LEU A 264 -4.63 2.14 17.24
CA LEU A 264 -5.26 1.00 16.56
C LEU A 264 -5.92 0.01 17.55
N GLY A 265 -6.65 0.54 18.53
CA GLY A 265 -7.45 -0.24 19.49
C GLY A 265 -8.94 -0.36 19.11
N GLY A 266 -9.28 -0.25 17.82
CA GLY A 266 -10.69 -0.15 17.40
C GLY A 266 -10.93 -0.53 15.94
N LEU A 267 -10.39 -1.66 15.48
CA LEU A 267 -10.93 -2.32 14.29
C LEU A 267 -12.14 -3.14 14.74
N GLY A 268 -13.31 -2.69 14.30
CA GLY A 268 -14.60 -3.29 14.60
C GLY A 268 -14.64 -4.78 14.27
N LYS A 269 -15.35 -5.51 15.13
CA LYS A 269 -15.86 -6.84 14.85
C LYS A 269 -16.68 -6.80 13.56
N SER A 270 -16.10 -7.18 12.43
CA SER A 270 -16.89 -7.67 11.31
C SER A 270 -17.28 -9.10 11.64
N ASN A 271 -18.55 -9.32 11.94
CA ASN A 271 -19.14 -10.65 12.01
C ASN A 271 -19.04 -11.28 10.61
N PHE A 272 -18.06 -12.16 10.41
CA PHE A 272 -18.01 -13.07 9.28
C PHE A 272 -18.84 -14.29 9.63
N ASP A 273 -20.14 -14.26 9.30
CA ASP A 273 -20.97 -15.46 9.28
C ASP A 273 -20.62 -16.27 8.03
N LEU A 274 -19.81 -17.31 8.23
CA LEU A 274 -19.52 -18.34 7.23
C LEU A 274 -20.76 -19.20 7.02
N LEU A 275 -21.57 -18.87 6.01
CA LEU A 275 -22.57 -19.78 5.47
C LEU A 275 -21.88 -20.90 4.69
N SER A 276 -21.85 -22.08 5.32
CA SER A 276 -21.47 -23.36 4.71
C SER A 276 -22.45 -23.74 3.60
N GLY A 277 -22.03 -23.58 2.34
CA GLY A 277 -22.76 -24.05 1.16
C GLY A 277 -22.04 -25.19 0.47
N LYS A 278 -22.49 -26.43 0.72
CA LYS A 278 -22.13 -27.61 -0.08
C LYS A 278 -22.76 -27.51 -1.48
N ARG A 279 -21.98 -27.71 -2.55
CA ARG A 279 -22.39 -28.24 -3.87
C ARG A 279 -21.12 -28.64 -4.63
N SER A 280 -20.86 -29.94 -4.77
CA SER A 280 -21.29 -30.83 -5.85
C SER A 280 -20.58 -30.55 -7.17
N ALA A 281 -19.68 -31.47 -7.51
CA ALA A 281 -18.98 -31.53 -8.78
C ALA A 281 -19.96 -31.67 -9.94
N ASN A 282 -19.72 -30.94 -11.03
CA ASN A 282 -19.98 -31.49 -12.35
C ASN A 282 -18.91 -31.02 -13.34
N LYS A 283 -18.51 -31.97 -14.18
CA LYS A 283 -17.39 -31.96 -15.09
C LYS A 283 -17.98 -31.89 -16.48
N ASP A 284 -17.65 -30.86 -17.27
CA ASP A 284 -17.81 -30.91 -18.72
C ASP A 284 -16.83 -29.97 -19.44
N ASN A 285 -16.23 -30.52 -20.49
CA ASN A 285 -15.29 -29.91 -21.41
C ASN A 285 -16.02 -29.06 -22.46
N ALA A 286 -15.43 -27.92 -22.87
CA ALA A 286 -15.38 -27.49 -24.28
C ALA A 286 -14.47 -26.26 -24.50
N ASN A 287 -13.35 -26.52 -25.15
CA ASN A 287 -12.64 -25.77 -26.19
C ASN A 287 -12.97 -24.29 -26.54
N LEU A 288 -11.88 -23.53 -26.61
CA LEU A 288 -11.38 -22.75 -27.77
C LEU A 288 -12.12 -21.46 -28.16
N PHE A 289 -11.53 -20.31 -27.82
CA PHE A 289 -11.27 -19.21 -28.76
C PHE A 289 -10.15 -18.31 -28.20
N GLY A 290 -9.10 -18.14 -29.00
CA GLY A 290 -8.05 -17.16 -28.75
C GLY A 290 -8.43 -15.79 -29.27
N THR A 291 -7.92 -14.74 -28.63
CA THR A 291 -7.42 -13.54 -29.30
C THR A 291 -6.40 -12.87 -28.38
N THR A 292 -5.17 -12.79 -28.88
CA THR A 292 -4.02 -12.18 -28.24
C THR A 292 -4.12 -10.67 -28.44
N ASN A 293 -4.50 -9.91 -27.41
CA ASN A 293 -4.35 -8.45 -27.42
C ASN A 293 -3.06 -8.08 -26.69
N GLN A 294 -2.05 -7.71 -27.47
CA GLN A 294 -0.86 -7.00 -26.99
C GLN A 294 -1.27 -5.57 -26.62
N ASN A 295 -1.41 -5.30 -25.33
CA ASN A 295 -1.45 -3.94 -24.82
C ASN A 295 -0.02 -3.50 -24.49
N THR A 296 0.56 -2.73 -25.40
CA THR A 296 1.78 -1.95 -25.19
C THR A 296 1.46 -0.81 -24.23
N ILE A 297 1.73 -1.00 -22.94
CA ILE A 297 1.69 0.08 -21.95
C ILE A 297 3.00 0.85 -22.08
N ASN A 298 2.91 2.04 -22.68
CA ASN A 298 3.95 3.06 -22.61
C ASN A 298 4.02 3.60 -21.18
N ASN A 299 4.77 2.92 -20.32
CA ASN A 299 5.28 3.54 -19.11
C ASN A 299 6.43 4.48 -19.49
N SER A 300 6.43 5.61 -18.82
CA SER A 300 7.30 6.77 -18.95
C SER A 300 8.76 6.46 -19.31
N LEU A 301 9.26 7.29 -20.22
CA LEU A 301 10.64 7.50 -20.62
C LEU A 301 11.54 7.84 -19.41
N MET A 302 11.91 6.85 -18.60
CA MET A 302 13.13 6.93 -17.80
C MET A 302 14.15 6.00 -18.45
N GLY A 303 15.28 6.59 -18.87
CA GLY A 303 16.30 5.88 -19.62
C GLY A 303 16.80 4.69 -18.82
N ASN A 304 16.65 3.49 -19.38
CA ASN A 304 17.39 2.31 -18.97
C ASN A 304 18.89 2.59 -19.15
N ARG A 305 19.53 3.26 -18.18
CA ARG A 305 20.99 3.32 -18.10
C ARG A 305 21.47 1.94 -17.66
N SER A 306 21.55 1.03 -18.62
CA SER A 306 22.24 -0.25 -18.46
C SER A 306 23.74 0.06 -18.34
N LEU A 307 24.22 0.18 -17.11
CA LEU A 307 25.62 0.44 -16.81
C LEU A 307 26.43 -0.83 -17.03
N ASN A 308 27.28 -0.80 -18.05
CA ASN A 308 28.26 -1.84 -18.33
C ASN A 308 29.53 -1.55 -17.50
N ASN A 309 29.45 -1.76 -16.18
CA ASN A 309 30.57 -1.48 -15.28
C ASN A 309 31.47 -2.72 -15.15
N LYS A 310 32.72 -2.63 -15.62
CA LYS A 310 33.67 -3.74 -15.67
C LYS A 310 34.48 -3.95 -14.38
N ASN A 311 34.27 -3.12 -13.35
CA ASN A 311 34.92 -3.25 -12.04
C ASN A 311 33.86 -3.57 -10.98
N GLY A 312 33.52 -4.86 -10.86
CA GLY A 312 32.25 -5.32 -10.30
C GLY A 312 32.17 -5.61 -8.81
N ASN A 313 32.81 -4.84 -7.93
CA ASN A 313 32.74 -5.13 -6.47
C ASN A 313 32.23 -3.98 -5.59
N ASP A 314 32.26 -2.73 -6.04
CA ASP A 314 31.79 -1.62 -5.21
C ASP A 314 30.38 -1.25 -5.61
N LEU A 315 29.42 -1.61 -4.75
CA LEU A 315 28.09 -1.03 -4.78
C LEU A 315 28.26 0.50 -4.81
N ASP A 316 27.84 1.14 -5.89
CA ASP A 316 27.87 2.60 -5.98
C ASP A 316 26.77 3.17 -5.08
N ILE A 317 27.11 3.34 -3.81
CA ILE A 317 26.23 3.89 -2.78
C ILE A 317 25.82 5.31 -3.13
N ASN A 318 26.68 6.07 -3.80
CA ASN A 318 26.36 7.41 -4.24
C ASN A 318 25.26 7.37 -5.29
N LEU A 319 25.33 6.43 -6.24
CA LEU A 319 24.26 6.22 -7.22
C LEU A 319 22.94 5.82 -6.54
N LEU A 320 22.97 4.88 -5.58
CA LEU A 320 21.76 4.48 -4.85
C LEU A 320 21.16 5.66 -4.06
N LYS A 321 22.01 6.51 -3.45
CA LYS A 321 21.58 7.73 -2.75
C LYS A 321 20.96 8.72 -3.72
N GLU A 322 21.60 8.97 -4.86
CA GLU A 322 21.08 9.87 -5.90
C GLU A 322 19.72 9.40 -6.42
N GLU A 323 19.57 8.11 -6.72
CA GLU A 323 18.31 7.52 -7.16
C GLU A 323 17.23 7.67 -6.08
N CYS A 324 17.54 7.32 -4.83
CA CYS A 324 16.59 7.51 -3.72
C CYS A 324 16.16 8.98 -3.58
N LEU A 325 17.10 9.92 -3.72
CA LEU A 325 16.81 11.35 -3.60
C LEU A 325 15.96 11.86 -4.76
N GLU A 326 16.22 11.42 -5.99
CA GLU A 326 15.43 11.78 -7.17
C GLU A 326 13.96 11.35 -6.99
N PHE A 327 13.73 10.14 -6.50
CA PHE A 327 12.39 9.62 -6.26
C PHE A 327 11.69 10.22 -5.03
N LEU A 328 12.43 10.45 -3.93
CA LEU A 328 11.84 10.94 -2.67
C LEU A 328 11.54 12.43 -2.70
N ARG A 329 12.34 13.25 -3.39
CA ARG A 329 12.22 14.71 -3.34
C ARG A 329 10.81 15.20 -3.72
N PRO A 330 10.17 14.75 -4.83
CA PRO A 330 8.80 15.16 -5.15
C PRO A 330 7.81 14.79 -4.05
N THR A 331 7.94 13.58 -3.50
CA THR A 331 7.07 13.06 -2.44
C THR A 331 7.23 13.86 -1.14
N PHE A 332 8.46 14.17 -0.74
CA PHE A 332 8.78 14.93 0.47
C PHE A 332 8.36 16.40 0.38
N VAL A 333 8.37 16.98 -0.81
CA VAL A 333 7.81 18.32 -1.04
C VAL A 333 6.29 18.26 -1.01
N LYS A 334 5.68 17.24 -1.60
CA LYS A 334 4.22 17.15 -1.73
C LYS A 334 3.52 16.82 -0.41
N LEU A 335 4.00 15.83 0.33
CA LEU A 335 3.32 15.27 1.50
C LEU A 335 2.99 16.31 2.60
N PRO A 336 3.90 17.23 3.00
CA PRO A 336 3.59 18.26 4.00
C PRO A 336 2.58 19.32 3.53
N ASN A 337 2.43 19.45 2.21
CA ASN A 337 1.58 20.44 1.54
C ASN A 337 0.16 19.93 1.26
N ILE A 338 -0.14 18.65 1.52
CA ILE A 338 -1.51 18.13 1.43
C ILE A 338 -2.38 18.80 2.49
N ASP A 339 -3.49 19.39 2.07
CA ASP A 339 -4.44 20.07 2.95
C ASP A 339 -5.34 19.08 3.71
N LEU A 340 -4.75 18.42 4.71
CA LEU A 340 -5.47 17.50 5.59
C LEU A 340 -6.63 18.19 6.34
N ALA A 341 -6.59 19.51 6.55
CA ALA A 341 -7.68 20.21 7.24
C ALA A 341 -8.95 20.19 6.39
N SER A 342 -8.83 20.37 5.07
CA SER A 342 -9.96 20.22 4.14
C SER A 342 -10.57 18.81 4.16
N GLY A 343 -9.76 17.79 4.44
CA GLY A 343 -10.21 16.40 4.59
C GLY A 343 -10.86 16.07 5.94
N GLY A 344 -11.14 17.06 6.79
CA GLY A 344 -11.79 16.85 8.09
C GLY A 344 -10.87 16.37 9.21
N PHE A 345 -9.55 16.37 9.02
CA PHE A 345 -8.62 16.00 10.08
C PHE A 345 -8.56 17.07 11.17
N THR A 346 -8.49 16.64 12.44
CA THR A 346 -8.37 17.58 13.56
C THR A 346 -7.00 18.26 13.56
N LYS A 347 -6.95 19.51 14.03
CA LYS A 347 -5.70 20.28 14.14
C LYS A 347 -4.60 19.52 14.88
N GLU A 348 -4.96 18.78 15.93
CA GLU A 348 -4.02 17.98 16.71
C GLU A 348 -3.50 16.74 15.96
N SER A 349 -4.38 16.05 15.23
CA SER A 349 -3.99 14.93 14.35
C SER A 349 -3.03 15.39 13.27
N ILE A 350 -3.33 16.53 12.62
CA ILE A 350 -2.47 17.14 11.61
C ILE A 350 -1.11 17.50 12.21
N ARG A 351 -1.09 18.19 13.37
CA ARG A 351 0.15 18.59 14.03
C ARG A 351 1.02 17.38 14.36
N THR A 352 0.43 16.34 14.96
CA THR A 352 1.14 15.13 15.36
C THR A 352 1.74 14.42 14.14
N ARG A 353 0.95 14.23 13.08
CA ARG A 353 1.40 13.55 11.85
C ARG A 353 2.46 14.37 11.10
N LYS A 354 2.28 15.70 10.96
CA LYS A 354 3.27 16.57 10.33
C LYS A 354 4.60 16.54 11.07
N ASN A 355 4.58 16.68 12.39
CA ASN A 355 5.81 16.60 13.20
C ASN A 355 6.52 15.25 13.00
N TYR A 356 5.77 14.15 13.01
CA TYR A 356 6.32 12.81 12.85
C TYR A 356 6.93 12.60 11.45
N MET A 357 6.19 12.96 10.40
CA MET A 357 6.65 12.86 9.02
C MET A 357 7.86 13.77 8.77
N GLU A 358 7.88 14.99 9.30
CA GLU A 358 9.05 15.88 9.21
C GLU A 358 10.29 15.26 9.84
N ILE A 359 10.16 14.63 11.02
CA ILE A 359 11.27 13.94 11.66
C ILE A 359 11.77 12.80 10.77
N LEU A 360 10.88 11.95 10.25
CA LEU A 360 11.26 10.84 9.37
C LEU A 360 11.93 11.35 8.07
N ILE A 361 11.36 12.36 7.43
CA ILE A 361 11.90 12.99 6.22
C ILE A 361 13.28 13.55 6.49
N ARG A 362 13.48 14.27 7.61
CA ARG A 362 14.80 14.79 8.00
C ARG A 362 15.79 13.68 8.31
N SER A 363 15.37 12.61 8.98
CA SER A 363 16.23 11.45 9.27
C SER A 363 16.64 10.72 8.00
N ILE A 364 15.72 10.50 7.06
CA ILE A 364 16.01 9.92 5.75
C ILE A 364 16.92 10.83 4.93
N SER A 365 16.62 12.14 4.91
CA SER A 365 17.44 13.11 4.19
C SER A 365 18.85 13.13 4.76
N SER A 366 19.01 13.24 6.09
CA SER A 366 20.33 13.19 6.73
C SER A 366 21.07 11.92 6.34
N LEU A 367 20.42 10.75 6.41
CA LEU A 367 21.02 9.48 6.04
C LEU A 367 21.52 9.45 4.58
N LEU A 368 20.81 10.12 3.67
CA LEU A 368 21.17 10.18 2.25
C LEU A 368 22.18 11.30 1.92
N PHE A 369 22.23 12.38 2.70
CA PHE A 369 23.07 13.56 2.44
C PHE A 369 24.36 13.63 3.28
N THR A 370 24.46 12.93 4.41
CA THR A 370 25.70 12.88 5.20
C THR A 370 26.66 11.85 4.62
N SER A 371 27.44 12.27 3.62
CA SER A 371 28.70 11.63 3.19
C SER A 371 29.46 12.58 2.29
#